data_AF-E3NI38-F1
#
_entry.id   AF-E3NI38-F1
#
_cell.length_a   1.000
_cell.length_b   1.000
_cell.length_c   1.000
_cell.angle_alpha   90.00
_cell.angle_beta   90.00
_cell.angle_gamma   90.00
#
_symmetry.space_group_name_H-M   'P 1'
#
loop_
_entity.id
_entity.type
_entity.pdbx_description
1 polymer ?
#
loop_
_entity_poly.entity_id
_entity_poly.type
_entity_poly.pdbx_seq_one_letter_code
_entity_poly.pdbx_strand_id
1 'polypeptide(L)'
;MVDLIYCPLLILTFASICTMSLILHRSRYTAKVLENSLHNARAVICILLGSSIALMIDAFIASHPIILTSYSISTIVSVFFLKWINYTLKSLEIRADNQERTDVDNLA
;
A
#
# COMPACT_ATOMS: atom_id res chain seq x y z
N MET A 1 11.01 24.89 8.50
CA MET A 1 10.00 24.05 9.18
C MET A 1 8.92 23.51 8.24
N VAL A 2 8.67 24.11 7.07
CA VAL A 2 7.68 23.63 6.09
C VAL A 2 8.05 22.28 5.46
N ASP A 3 9.35 22.00 5.23
CA ASP A 3 9.80 20.77 4.55
C ASP A 3 9.51 19.45 5.29
N LEU A 4 9.46 19.46 6.63
CA LEU A 4 9.28 18.23 7.40
C LEU A 4 7.83 17.72 7.35
N ILE A 5 6.87 18.62 7.18
CA ILE A 5 5.42 18.34 7.13
C ILE A 5 5.05 17.66 5.79
N TYR A 6 5.71 18.01 4.69
CA TYR A 6 5.45 17.38 3.39
C TYR A 6 6.21 16.07 3.17
N CYS A 7 7.17 15.75 4.04
CA CYS A 7 7.99 14.54 3.93
C CYS A 7 7.16 13.24 3.93
N PRO A 8 6.17 13.03 4.82
CA PRO A 8 5.28 11.86 4.78
C PRO A 8 4.45 11.78 3.49
N LEU A 9 4.02 12.93 2.96
CA LEU A 9 3.28 13.01 1.69
C LEU A 9 4.14 12.62 0.49
N LEU A 10 5.41 13.03 0.46
CA LEU A 10 6.37 12.65 -0.58
C LEU A 10 6.73 11.17 -0.52
N ILE A 11 6.92 10.62 0.68
CA ILE A 11 7.18 9.18 0.85
C ILE A 11 5.94 8.39 0.42
N LEU A 12 4.72 8.88 0.72
CA LEU A 12 3.48 8.26 0.28
C LEU A 12 3.35 8.25 -1.25
N THR A 13 3.66 9.35 -1.94
CA THR A 13 3.59 9.39 -3.41
C THR A 13 4.62 8.46 -4.04
N PHE A 14 5.85 8.39 -3.52
CA PHE A 14 6.84 7.42 -4.00
C PHE A 14 6.39 5.98 -3.76
N ALA A 15 5.93 5.64 -2.55
CA ALA A 15 5.42 4.32 -2.24
C ALA A 15 4.23 3.94 -3.15
N SER A 16 3.30 4.87 -3.36
CA SER A 16 2.16 4.74 -4.28
C SER A 16 2.59 4.41 -5.71
N ILE A 17 3.52 5.20 -6.28
CA ILE A 17 4.02 5.02 -7.65
C ILE A 17 4.73 3.66 -7.76
N CYS A 18 5.62 3.33 -6.82
CA CYS A 18 6.32 2.06 -6.82
C CYS A 18 5.35 0.87 -6.73
N THR A 19 4.32 0.97 -5.89
CA THR A 19 3.30 -0.09 -5.74
C THR A 19 2.48 -0.25 -7.02
N MET A 20 2.04 0.85 -7.64
CA MET A 20 1.32 0.82 -8.92
C MET A 20 2.16 0.23 -10.04
N SER A 21 3.44 0.61 -10.15
CA SER A 21 4.36 0.05 -11.15
C SER A 21 4.58 -1.45 -10.97
N LEU A 22 4.71 -1.92 -9.72
CA LEU A 22 4.88 -3.35 -9.39
C LEU A 22 3.64 -4.17 -9.79
N ILE A 23 2.45 -3.61 -9.58
CA ILE A 23 1.18 -4.24 -9.93
C ILE A 23 0.94 -4.22 -11.45
N LEU A 24 1.23 -3.10 -12.13
CA LEU A 24 1.10 -2.98 -13.59
C LEU A 24 2.05 -3.91 -14.35
N HIS A 25 3.26 -4.12 -13.82
CA HIS A 25 4.23 -5.07 -14.36
C HIS A 25 4.13 -6.48 -13.77
N ARG A 26 3.00 -6.85 -13.14
CA ARG A 26 2.75 -8.17 -12.54
C ARG A 26 3.09 -9.35 -13.47
N SER A 27 2.95 -9.20 -14.78
CA SER A 27 3.26 -10.24 -15.77
C SER A 27 4.75 -10.53 -15.96
N ARG A 28 5.66 -9.63 -15.53
CA ARG A 28 7.12 -9.78 -15.68
C ARG A 28 7.83 -10.30 -14.43
N TYR A 29 7.15 -10.36 -13.29
CA TYR A 29 7.75 -10.77 -12.02
C TYR A 29 7.27 -12.16 -11.60
N THR A 30 8.15 -12.93 -10.95
CA THR A 30 7.78 -14.20 -10.32
C THR A 30 6.81 -13.94 -9.15
N ALA A 31 5.86 -14.85 -8.95
CA ALA A 31 4.81 -14.70 -7.93
C ALA A 31 5.39 -14.42 -6.53
N LYS A 32 6.49 -15.10 -6.15
CA LYS A 32 7.19 -14.92 -4.87
C LYS A 32 7.78 -13.51 -4.69
N VAL A 33 8.38 -12.93 -5.73
CA VAL A 33 8.98 -11.58 -5.67
C VAL A 33 7.87 -10.52 -5.57
N LEU A 34 6.78 -10.72 -6.30
CA LEU A 34 5.61 -9.84 -6.26
C LEU A 34 4.93 -9.86 -4.90
N GLU A 35 4.74 -11.04 -4.31
CA GLU A 35 4.15 -11.22 -2.98
C GLU A 35 4.99 -10.54 -1.89
N ASN A 36 6.30 -10.79 -1.86
CA ASN A 36 7.20 -10.17 -0.88
C ASN A 36 7.22 -8.63 -1.02
N SER A 37 7.21 -8.14 -2.27
CA SER A 37 7.15 -6.69 -2.55
C SER A 37 5.83 -6.06 -2.11
N LEU A 38 4.70 -6.76 -2.30
CA LEU A 38 3.38 -6.33 -1.83
C LEU A 38 3.30 -6.32 -0.31
N HIS A 39 3.89 -7.29 0.38
CA HIS A 39 4.00 -7.30 1.84
C HIS A 39 4.81 -6.11 2.36
N ASN A 40 5.94 -5.80 1.72
CA ASN A 40 6.76 -4.67 2.12
C ASN A 40 6.03 -3.33 1.86
N ALA A 41 5.37 -3.20 0.70
CA ALA A 41 4.54 -2.04 0.38
C ALA A 41 3.39 -1.86 1.39
N ARG A 42 2.73 -2.97 1.80
CA ARG A 42 1.70 -2.95 2.84
C ARG A 42 2.25 -2.43 4.17
N ALA A 43 3.43 -2.88 4.59
CA ALA A 43 4.05 -2.42 5.83
C ALA A 43 4.36 -0.92 5.80
N VAL A 44 4.94 -0.44 4.70
CA VAL A 44 5.25 0.99 4.50
C VAL A 44 3.98 1.84 4.53
N ILE A 45 2.91 1.42 3.83
CA ILE A 45 1.62 2.13 3.82
C ILE A 45 0.98 2.15 5.21
N CYS A 46 1.08 1.08 6.00
CA CYS A 46 0.58 1.06 7.38
C CYS A 46 1.31 2.08 8.27
N ILE A 47 2.64 2.18 8.17
CA ILE A 47 3.43 3.16 8.93
C ILE A 47 3.03 4.59 8.52
N LEU A 48 2.89 4.84 7.21
CA LEU A 48 2.44 6.13 6.67
C LEU A 48 1.03 6.51 7.12
N LEU A 49 0.11 5.54 7.15
CA LEU A 49 -1.24 5.73 7.67
C LEU A 49 -1.21 6.16 9.14
N GLY A 50 -0.44 5.46 9.98
CA GLY A 50 -0.26 5.80 11.38
C GLY A 50 0.29 7.22 11.57
N SER A 51 1.32 7.59 10.80
CA SER A 51 1.87 8.95 10.84
C SER A 51 0.88 10.02 10.35
N SER A 52 0.09 9.74 9.32
CA SER A 52 -0.92 10.67 8.79
C SER A 52 -2.04 10.92 9.80
N ILE A 53 -2.47 9.88 10.53
CA ILE A 53 -3.48 10.00 11.59
C ILE A 53 -2.93 10.83 12.76
N ALA A 54 -1.68 10.57 13.18
CA ALA A 54 -1.05 11.35 14.26
C ALA A 54 -0.97 12.84 13.89
N LEU A 55 -0.60 13.15 12.65
CA LEU A 55 -0.51 14.53 12.15
C LEU A 55 -1.89 15.17 11.93
N MET A 56 -2.93 14.39 11.59
CA MET A 56 -4.30 14.88 11.60
C MET A 56 -4.75 15.29 13.00
N ILE A 57 -4.49 14.45 14.02
CA ILE A 57 -4.87 14.75 15.41
C ILE A 57 -4.16 16.03 15.89
N ASP A 58 -2.86 16.15 15.61
CA ASP A 58 -2.09 17.33 15.95
C ASP A 58 -2.61 18.60 15.24
N ALA A 59 -2.86 18.51 13.93
CA ALA A 59 -3.41 19.62 13.14
C ALA A 59 -4.83 20.02 13.57
N PHE A 60 -5.63 19.06 14.05
CA PHE A 60 -6.96 19.31 14.61
C PHE A 60 -6.86 20.11 15.91
N ILE A 61 -5.95 19.73 16.81
CA ILE A 61 -5.70 20.45 18.07
C ILE A 61 -5.14 21.84 17.79
N ALA A 62 -4.21 21.96 16.85
CA ALA A 62 -3.57 23.22 16.48
C ALA A 62 -4.43 24.12 15.57
N SER A 63 -5.66 23.71 15.21
CA SER A 63 -6.58 24.47 14.36
C SER A 63 -5.98 24.88 13.00
N HIS A 64 -5.21 23.98 12.37
CA HIS A 64 -4.62 24.19 11.05
C HIS A 64 -5.42 23.44 9.95
N PRO A 65 -6.48 24.04 9.39
CA PRO A 65 -7.43 23.35 8.50
C PRO A 65 -6.80 22.86 7.19
N ILE A 66 -5.78 23.55 6.68
CA ILE A 66 -5.07 23.17 5.43
C ILE A 66 -4.25 21.90 5.64
N ILE A 67 -3.60 21.78 6.80
CA ILE A 67 -2.78 20.63 7.17
C ILE A 67 -3.69 19.41 7.44
N LEU A 68 -4.79 19.65 8.16
CA LEU A 68 -5.80 18.63 8.44
C LEU A 68 -6.40 18.04 7.15
N THR A 69 -6.79 18.89 6.19
CA THR A 69 -7.36 18.43 4.91
C THR A 69 -6.33 17.65 4.09
N SER A 70 -5.07 18.08 4.06
CA SER A 70 -3.98 17.39 3.35
C SER A 70 -3.73 15.98 3.90
N TYR A 71 -3.64 15.82 5.22
CA TYR A 71 -3.45 14.49 5.82
C TYR A 71 -4.72 13.63 5.83
N SER A 72 -5.91 14.25 5.79
CA SER A 72 -7.16 13.53 5.56
C SER A 72 -7.16 12.85 4.18
N ILE A 73 -6.75 13.58 3.14
CA ILE A 73 -6.59 13.04 1.78
C ILE A 73 -5.52 11.93 1.76
N SER A 74 -4.36 12.16 2.39
CA SER A 74 -3.29 11.16 2.56
C SER A 74 -3.79 9.85 3.16
N THR A 75 -4.62 9.96 4.20
CA THR A 75 -5.20 8.81 4.91
C THR A 75 -6.18 8.05 4.00
N ILE A 76 -7.06 8.75 3.28
CA ILE A 76 -8.00 8.15 2.33
C ILE A 76 -7.24 7.39 1.23
N VAL A 77 -6.21 8.00 0.65
CA VAL A 77 -5.38 7.38 -0.39
C VAL A 77 -4.68 6.14 0.15
N SER A 78 -4.09 6.22 1.35
CA SER A 78 -3.43 5.09 2.01
C SER A 78 -4.38 3.90 2.24
N VAL A 79 -5.62 4.15 2.67
CA VAL A 79 -6.65 3.10 2.84
C VAL A 79 -7.00 2.44 1.49
N PHE A 80 -7.15 3.25 0.43
CA PHE A 80 -7.42 2.73 -0.91
C PHE A 80 -6.30 1.80 -1.40
N PHE A 81 -5.04 2.22 -1.22
CA PHE A 81 -3.88 1.39 -1.53
C PHE A 81 -3.85 0.10 -0.73
N LEU A 82 -4.14 0.15 0.57
CA LEU A 82 -4.17 -1.03 1.43
C LEU A 82 -5.21 -2.05 0.94
N LYS A 83 -6.40 -1.57 0.55
CA LYS A 83 -7.46 -2.42 -0.01
C LYS A 83 -7.02 -3.05 -1.33
N TRP A 84 -6.35 -2.29 -2.19
CA TRP A 84 -5.85 -2.78 -3.48
C TRP A 84 -4.74 -3.83 -3.33
N ILE A 85 -3.79 -3.60 -2.42
CA ILE A 85 -2.72 -4.56 -2.12
C ILE A 85 -3.32 -5.86 -1.57
N ASN A 86 -4.26 -5.78 -0.62
CA ASN A 86 -4.93 -6.95 -0.07
C ASN A 86 -5.70 -7.73 -1.15
N TYR A 87 -6.36 -7.04 -2.08
CA TYR A 87 -7.02 -7.70 -3.21
C TYR A 87 -6.01 -8.42 -4.12
N THR A 88 -4.86 -7.80 -4.38
CA THR A 88 -3.82 -8.39 -5.23
C THR A 88 -3.15 -9.59 -4.57
N LEU A 89 -2.87 -9.53 -3.26
CA LEU A 89 -2.37 -10.67 -2.48
C LEU A 89 -3.36 -11.83 -2.49
N LYS A 90 -4.65 -11.58 -2.22
CA LYS A 90 -5.69 -12.62 -2.27
C LYS A 90 -5.80 -13.24 -3.67
N SER A 91 -5.67 -12.45 -4.72
CA SER A 91 -5.64 -12.95 -6.10
C SER A 91 -4.42 -13.82 -6.41
N LEU A 92 -3.27 -13.56 -5.78
CA LEU A 92 -2.06 -14.40 -5.91
C LEU A 92 -2.22 -15.72 -5.16
N GLU A 93 -2.76 -15.66 -3.94
CA GLU A 93 -3.04 -16.84 -3.11
C GLU A 93 -3.99 -17.82 -3.83
N ILE A 94 -5.09 -17.32 -4.40
CA ILE A 94 -6.03 -18.14 -5.20
C ILE A 94 -5.35 -18.78 -6.42
N ARG A 95 -4.41 -18.08 -7.07
CA ARG A 95 -3.67 -18.66 -8.21
C ARG A 95 -2.71 -19.75 -7.78
N ALA A 96 -2.05 -19.59 -6.64
CA ALA A 96 -1.15 -20.60 -6.09
C ALA A 96 -1.91 -21.88 -5.70
N ASP A 97 -3.04 -21.72 -5.00
CA ASP A 97 -3.90 -22.84 -4.57
C ASP A 97 -4.50 -23.61 -5.77
N ASN A 98 -4.92 -22.90 -6.81
CA ASN A 98 -5.38 -23.53 -8.05
C ASN A 98 -4.26 -24.27 -8.80
N GLN A 99 -3.02 -23.75 -8.76
CA GLN A 99 -1.87 -24.40 -9.39
C GLN A 99 -1.52 -25.72 -8.67
N GLU A 100 -1.50 -25.72 -7.33
CA GLU A 100 -1.28 -26.94 -6.54
C GLU A 100 -2.35 -28.00 -6.80
N ARG A 101 -3.64 -27.62 -6.89
CA ARG A 101 -4.71 -28.56 -7.26
C ARG A 101 -4.52 -29.18 -8.64
N THR A 102 -4.13 -28.37 -9.63
CA THR A 102 -3.94 -28.85 -11.01
C THR A 102 -2.75 -29.81 -11.11
N ASP A 103 -1.69 -29.56 -10.33
CA ASP A 103 -0.52 -30.45 -10.28
C ASP A 103 -0.85 -31.79 -9.58
N VAL A 104 -1.72 -31.80 -8.57
CA VAL A 104 -2.21 -33.03 -7.93
C VAL A 104 -3.14 -33.82 -8.86
N ASP A 105 -4.07 -33.15 -9.54
CA ASP A 105 -5.01 -33.80 -10.47
C ASP A 105 -4.31 -34.36 -11.72
N ASN A 106 -3.20 -33.77 -12.17
CA ASN A 106 -2.39 -34.29 -13.27
C ASN A 106 -1.45 -35.44 -12.86
N LEU A 107 -1.26 -35.68 -11.56
CA LEU A 107 -0.44 -36.78 -11.04
C LEU A 107 -1.26 -38.04 -10.71
N ALA A 108 -2.58 -37.95 -10.71
CA ALA A 108 -3.53 -39.03 -10.44
C ALA A 108 -3.99 -39.72 -11.73
#